data_AF-A0A2H0P346-F1
#
_entry.id   AF-A0A2H0P346-F1
#
_cell.length_a   1.000
_cell.length_b   1.000
_cell.length_c   1.000
_cell.angle_alpha   90.00
_cell.angle_beta   90.00
_cell.angle_gamma   90.00
#
_symmetry.space_group_name_H-M   'P 1'
#
loop_
_entity.id
_entity.type
_entity.pdbx_description
1 polymer ?
#
loop_
_entity_poly.entity_id
_entity_poly.type
_entity_poly.pdbx_seq_one_letter_code
_entity_poly.pdbx_strand_id
1 'polypeptide(L)'
;MAACETFNVVKDSIVSAAQADQILCYVKSMNDSFVGLRDANGDDIDLYDGQPHIFNMSFAADEGEYSEGPSKIKMQIAKDSAGNIVSFKMFMCSNDTGTNVQNEYTDQTINGSAFSMAAIGNFVSAQWSGSHQVVVTGTLDANGAFTEKTISMKNTGGATGDDSNTNWQEATLVQTPSAFTISGYQKGTYSNEGNIGSYEQKAYGEGEMLGDTSAVITNLAMGDGAVNVDLQYTWSNPLGSGTYDPSAEVFAWLGDTLAAVNPTSDSSFYAAAAAGTIPTAASSVSISFTAAQTWDCSDDEAVAVDLPEISGSEMDAACSQYGSMSRGWIDCYSTIQPEGE
;
A
#
# COMPACT_ATOMS: atom_id res chain seq x y z
N MET A 1 6.07 -16.36 -13.43
CA MET A 1 6.66 -15.22 -12.70
C MET A 1 5.73 -14.02 -12.79
N ALA A 2 5.45 -13.49 -13.99
CA ALA A 2 4.56 -12.35 -14.23
C ALA A 2 3.16 -12.42 -13.56
N ALA A 3 2.46 -13.57 -13.63
CA ALA A 3 1.15 -13.74 -12.99
C ALA A 3 1.23 -13.63 -11.44
N CYS A 4 2.29 -14.18 -10.84
CA CYS A 4 2.52 -14.11 -9.39
C CYS A 4 2.86 -12.69 -8.94
N GLU A 5 3.71 -11.97 -9.68
CA GLU A 5 4.03 -10.57 -9.37
C GLU A 5 2.79 -9.67 -9.51
N THR A 6 1.98 -9.90 -10.56
CA THR A 6 0.71 -9.17 -10.75
C THR A 6 -0.25 -9.42 -9.58
N PHE A 7 -0.36 -10.66 -9.13
CA PHE A 7 -1.14 -11.01 -7.93
C PHE A 7 -0.65 -10.28 -6.69
N ASN A 8 0.67 -10.27 -6.42
CA ASN A 8 1.25 -9.54 -5.30
C ASN A 8 0.93 -8.04 -5.37
N VAL A 9 1.03 -7.41 -6.56
CA VAL A 9 0.73 -5.99 -6.74
C VAL A 9 -0.77 -5.71 -6.55
N VAL A 10 -1.67 -6.57 -7.04
CA VAL A 10 -3.11 -6.43 -6.78
C VAL A 10 -3.41 -6.51 -5.28
N LYS A 11 -2.83 -7.48 -4.58
CA LYS A 11 -3.00 -7.64 -3.13
C LYS A 11 -2.43 -6.44 -2.35
N ASP A 12 -1.24 -5.98 -2.70
CA ASP A 12 -0.61 -4.80 -2.10
C ASP A 12 -1.47 -3.53 -2.33
N SER A 13 -2.06 -3.40 -3.52
CA SER A 13 -3.02 -2.32 -3.83
C SER A 13 -4.24 -2.35 -2.92
N ILE A 14 -4.84 -3.53 -2.76
CA ILE A 14 -6.04 -3.72 -1.96
C ILE A 14 -5.78 -3.44 -0.48
N VAL A 15 -4.68 -3.97 0.07
CA VAL A 15 -4.30 -3.77 1.48
C VAL A 15 -3.95 -2.30 1.74
N SER A 16 -3.16 -1.68 0.86
CA SER A 16 -2.79 -0.26 1.02
C SER A 16 -4.01 0.68 0.94
N ALA A 17 -5.00 0.32 0.11
CA ALA A 17 -6.27 1.06 0.03
C ALA A 17 -7.14 0.94 1.30
N ALA A 18 -6.83 0.03 2.23
CA ALA A 18 -7.55 -0.16 3.49
C ALA A 18 -6.82 0.44 4.71
N GLN A 19 -5.64 1.06 4.51
CA GLN A 19 -4.78 1.53 5.60
C GLN A 19 -5.47 2.55 6.51
N ALA A 20 -6.22 3.50 5.94
CA ALA A 20 -6.94 4.51 6.71
C ALA A 20 -8.05 3.89 7.60
N ASP A 21 -8.80 2.94 7.06
CA ASP A 21 -9.84 2.22 7.83
C ASP A 21 -9.23 1.37 8.95
N GLN A 22 -8.06 0.78 8.70
CA GLN A 22 -7.31 0.03 9.71
C GLN A 22 -6.79 0.96 10.83
N ILE A 23 -6.21 2.11 10.49
CA ILE A 23 -5.77 3.11 11.47
C ILE A 23 -6.97 3.61 12.29
N LEU A 24 -8.08 3.93 11.63
CA LEU A 24 -9.32 4.32 12.30
C LEU A 24 -9.85 3.24 13.25
N CYS A 25 -9.72 1.96 12.89
CA CYS A 25 -10.08 0.86 13.77
C CYS A 25 -9.21 0.85 15.04
N TYR A 26 -7.89 1.04 14.90
CA TYR A 26 -6.99 1.12 16.04
C TYR A 26 -7.31 2.32 16.92
N VAL A 27 -7.51 3.50 16.32
CA VAL A 27 -7.91 4.72 17.04
C VAL A 27 -9.23 4.54 17.76
N LYS A 28 -10.23 3.93 17.12
CA LYS A 28 -11.52 3.61 17.74
C LYS A 28 -11.34 2.68 18.92
N SER A 29 -10.56 1.61 18.76
CA SER A 29 -10.29 0.63 19.81
C SER A 29 -9.57 1.27 21.00
N MET A 30 -8.62 2.17 20.72
CA MET A 30 -7.92 2.99 21.72
C MET A 30 -8.78 4.13 22.30
N ASN A 31 -9.92 4.45 21.73
CA ASN A 31 -10.84 5.41 22.33
C ASN A 31 -11.89 4.68 23.19
N ASP A 32 -12.40 3.55 22.70
CA ASP A 32 -13.48 2.78 23.32
C ASP A 32 -13.00 1.93 24.51
N SER A 33 -11.74 1.48 24.50
CA SER A 33 -11.17 0.66 25.59
C SER A 33 -10.69 1.48 26.79
N PHE A 34 -10.69 2.81 26.69
CA PHE A 34 -10.17 3.70 27.71
C PHE A 34 -11.23 4.69 28.20
N VAL A 35 -11.04 5.25 29.39
CA VAL A 35 -11.90 6.32 29.94
C VAL A 35 -11.56 7.66 29.27
N GLY A 36 -11.54 7.66 27.92
CA GLY A 36 -11.10 8.76 27.06
C GLY A 36 -9.58 8.93 27.01
N LEU A 37 -9.08 9.43 25.88
CA LEU A 37 -7.76 10.07 25.85
C LEU A 37 -7.85 11.38 26.63
N ARG A 38 -6.80 11.73 27.38
CA ARG A 38 -6.78 12.96 28.18
C ARG A 38 -5.62 13.84 27.77
N ASP A 39 -5.82 15.14 27.86
CA ASP A 39 -4.76 16.11 27.63
C ASP A 39 -3.82 16.25 28.84
N ALA A 40 -2.79 17.09 28.72
CA ALA A 40 -1.84 17.34 29.80
C ALA A 40 -2.48 17.97 31.06
N ASN A 41 -3.69 18.53 30.95
CA ASN A 41 -4.46 19.09 32.06
C ASN A 41 -5.42 18.06 32.68
N GLY A 42 -5.53 16.88 32.08
CA GLY A 42 -6.42 15.79 32.52
C GLY A 42 -7.84 15.89 31.98
N ASP A 43 -8.09 16.76 31.00
CA ASP A 43 -9.39 16.93 30.33
C ASP A 43 -9.56 15.88 29.24
N ASP A 44 -10.77 15.35 29.08
CA ASP A 44 -11.07 14.32 28.07
C ASP A 44 -11.01 14.94 26.66
N ILE A 45 -10.29 14.28 25.75
CA ILE A 45 -10.15 14.66 24.33
C ILE A 45 -11.20 13.91 23.51
N ASP A 46 -12.08 14.64 22.83
CA ASP A 46 -12.93 14.08 21.78
C ASP A 46 -12.20 14.12 20.43
N LEU A 47 -11.68 12.97 20.00
CA LEU A 47 -11.00 12.84 18.71
C LEU A 47 -11.92 13.07 17.49
N TYR A 48 -13.24 13.05 17.67
CA TYR A 48 -14.22 13.11 16.60
C TYR A 48 -14.86 14.49 16.41
N ASP A 49 -14.30 15.52 17.05
CA ASP A 49 -14.78 16.91 17.01
C ASP A 49 -14.46 17.66 15.70
N GLY A 50 -13.79 16.98 14.76
CA GLY A 50 -13.37 17.56 13.49
C GLY A 50 -12.21 18.54 13.61
N GLN A 51 -11.59 18.68 14.79
CA GLN A 51 -10.39 19.50 14.99
C GLN A 51 -9.11 18.66 14.88
N PRO A 52 -7.98 19.27 14.50
CA PRO A 52 -6.69 18.60 14.55
C PRO A 52 -6.20 18.44 16.00
N HIS A 53 -5.80 17.23 16.34
CA HIS A 53 -5.16 16.87 17.61
C HIS A 53 -3.73 16.38 17.35
N ILE A 54 -2.79 16.75 18.20
CA ILE A 54 -1.37 16.39 18.06
C ILE A 54 -0.93 15.55 19.26
N PHE A 55 -0.31 14.41 18.97
CA PHE A 55 0.15 13.41 19.92
C PHE A 55 1.67 13.29 19.83
N ASN A 56 2.37 13.38 20.96
CA ASN A 56 3.73 12.88 21.06
C ASN A 56 3.69 11.40 21.38
N MET A 57 4.45 10.61 20.63
CA MET A 57 4.52 9.17 20.81
C MET A 57 5.79 8.83 21.59
N SER A 58 5.64 8.09 22.68
CA SER A 58 6.75 7.48 23.40
C SER A 58 6.62 5.97 23.26
N PHE A 59 7.60 5.33 22.63
CA PHE A 59 7.71 3.87 22.65
C PHE A 59 8.68 3.50 23.76
N ALA A 60 8.25 2.61 24.66
CA ALA A 60 9.19 1.97 25.57
C ALA A 60 10.25 1.28 24.70
N ALA A 61 11.51 1.64 24.87
CA ALA A 61 12.60 0.94 24.23
C ALA A 61 12.66 -0.46 24.86
N ASP A 62 11.97 -1.42 24.27
CA ASP A 62 12.19 -2.81 24.62
C ASP A 62 13.66 -3.12 24.33
N GLU A 63 14.33 -3.75 25.31
CA GLU A 63 15.73 -4.11 25.23
C GLU A 63 15.98 -5.05 24.05
N GLY A 64 16.27 -4.50 22.87
CA GLY A 64 16.95 -5.23 21.79
C GLY A 64 16.44 -5.00 20.38
N GLU A 65 15.18 -4.63 20.14
CA GLU A 65 14.64 -4.62 18.77
C GLU A 65 13.57 -3.53 18.54
N TYR A 66 13.88 -2.61 17.63
CA TYR A 66 13.02 -1.57 17.01
C TYR A 66 12.57 -0.38 17.88
N SER A 67 13.42 0.65 17.97
CA SER A 67 13.04 2.00 18.42
C SER A 67 12.51 2.92 17.31
N GLU A 68 12.00 2.36 16.19
CA GLU A 68 11.74 3.09 14.93
C GLU A 68 10.24 3.31 14.68
N GLY A 69 9.56 3.92 15.67
CA GLY A 69 8.17 4.35 15.54
C GLY A 69 8.03 5.85 15.26
N PRO A 70 6.84 6.32 14.87
CA PRO A 70 6.56 7.75 14.72
C PRO A 70 6.85 8.50 16.03
N SER A 71 7.54 9.63 15.99
CA SER A 71 7.76 10.47 17.18
C SER A 71 6.58 11.40 17.47
N LYS A 72 5.85 11.81 16.43
CA LYS A 72 4.66 12.65 16.55
C LYS A 72 3.59 12.25 15.54
N ILE A 73 2.33 12.35 15.93
CA ILE A 73 1.18 12.15 15.06
C ILE A 73 0.25 13.36 15.18
N LYS A 74 -0.18 13.91 14.05
CA LYS A 74 -1.27 14.89 14.00
C LYS A 74 -2.45 14.27 13.29
N MET A 75 -3.61 14.26 13.92
CA MET A 75 -4.80 13.57 13.41
C MET A 75 -6.05 14.45 13.51
N GLN A 76 -6.95 14.32 12.54
CA GLN A 76 -8.24 15.01 12.51
C GLN A 76 -9.30 14.01 12.03
N ILE A 77 -10.38 13.84 12.80
CA ILE A 77 -11.49 12.94 12.45
C ILE A 77 -12.80 13.72 12.53
N ALA A 78 -13.60 13.69 11.47
CA ALA A 78 -14.89 14.36 11.43
C ALA A 78 -16.03 13.37 11.20
N LYS A 79 -17.15 13.58 11.89
CA LYS A 79 -18.40 12.85 11.69
C LYS A 79 -19.48 13.69 11.04
N ASP A 80 -20.38 13.06 10.32
CA ASP A 80 -21.64 13.68 9.89
C ASP A 80 -22.65 13.78 11.05
N SER A 81 -23.82 14.37 10.78
CA SER A 81 -24.90 14.49 11.76
C SER A 81 -25.53 13.15 12.17
N ALA A 82 -25.28 12.06 11.43
CA ALA A 82 -25.72 10.71 11.76
C ALA A 82 -24.65 9.93 12.57
N GLY A 83 -23.47 10.51 12.78
CA GLY A 83 -22.37 9.91 13.54
C GLY A 83 -21.39 9.08 12.70
N ASN A 84 -21.53 9.06 11.38
CA ASN A 84 -20.62 8.34 10.48
C ASN A 84 -19.33 9.14 10.28
N ILE A 85 -18.17 8.48 10.26
CA ILE A 85 -16.90 9.13 9.92
C ILE A 85 -16.91 9.50 8.44
N VAL A 86 -16.75 10.79 8.15
CA VAL A 86 -16.75 11.34 6.78
C VAL A 86 -15.41 11.94 6.39
N SER A 87 -14.52 12.16 7.35
CA SER A 87 -13.16 12.60 7.07
C SER A 87 -12.18 12.07 8.11
N PHE A 88 -11.01 11.64 7.65
CA PHE A 88 -9.87 11.24 8.47
C PHE A 88 -8.62 11.80 7.84
N LYS A 89 -7.81 12.52 8.61
CA LYS A 89 -6.52 13.03 8.16
C LYS A 89 -5.48 12.75 9.21
N MET A 90 -4.30 12.32 8.77
CA MET A 90 -3.18 12.01 9.64
C MET A 90 -1.87 12.46 9.01
N PHE A 91 -0.99 12.99 9.83
CA PHE A 91 0.40 13.29 9.52
C PHE A 91 1.26 12.57 10.56
N MET A 92 2.35 11.94 10.13
CA MET A 92 3.28 11.31 11.05
C MET A 92 4.67 11.87 10.82
N CYS A 93 5.38 12.08 11.92
CA CYS A 93 6.78 12.44 11.95
C CYS A 93 7.57 11.29 12.56
N SER A 94 8.78 11.05 12.09
CA SER A 94 9.74 10.15 12.72
C SER A 94 11.04 10.88 13.04
N ASN A 95 11.83 10.32 13.97
CA ASN A 95 13.12 10.86 14.39
C ASN A 95 14.30 9.97 13.94
N ASP A 96 14.14 9.27 12.83
CA ASP A 96 15.07 8.19 12.43
C ASP A 96 16.49 8.70 12.13
N THR A 97 16.63 9.99 11.81
CA THR A 97 17.92 10.63 11.50
C THR A 97 18.37 11.64 12.56
N GLY A 98 17.79 11.61 13.77
CA GLY A 98 18.06 12.59 14.83
C GLY A 98 17.47 13.98 14.59
N THR A 99 16.64 14.13 13.54
CA THR A 99 15.79 15.30 13.30
C THR A 99 14.39 14.80 13.04
N ASN A 100 13.39 15.41 13.67
CA ASN A 100 11.99 15.09 13.40
C ASN A 100 11.60 15.58 12.00
N VAL A 101 11.24 14.64 11.12
CA VAL A 101 10.80 14.93 9.75
C VAL A 101 9.52 14.16 9.46
N GLN A 102 8.63 14.75 8.67
CA GLN A 102 7.40 14.09 8.26
C GLN A 102 7.74 12.90 7.35
N ASN A 103 7.29 11.73 7.74
CA ASN A 103 7.46 10.51 6.97
C ASN A 103 6.13 10.05 6.35
N GLU A 104 4.97 10.36 6.93
CA GLU A 104 3.67 9.91 6.40
C GLU A 104 2.61 11.01 6.35
N TYR A 105 1.70 10.88 5.39
CA TYR A 105 0.44 11.62 5.26
C TYR A 105 -0.66 10.65 4.84
N THR A 106 -1.83 10.73 5.48
CA THR A 106 -3.03 10.02 5.07
C THR A 106 -4.22 10.98 5.12
N ASP A 107 -5.08 10.92 4.11
CA ASP A 107 -6.32 11.71 4.05
C ASP A 107 -7.41 10.86 3.40
N GLN A 108 -8.55 10.74 4.05
CA GLN A 108 -9.73 10.03 3.58
C GLN A 108 -10.93 10.97 3.73
N THR A 109 -11.76 11.02 2.70
CA THR A 109 -12.99 11.83 2.67
C THR A 109 -14.11 11.03 2.03
N ILE A 110 -15.29 11.10 2.65
CA ILE A 110 -16.55 10.57 2.13
C ILE A 110 -17.53 11.74 2.00
N ASN A 111 -17.99 12.02 0.78
CA ASN A 111 -18.96 13.07 0.51
C ASN A 111 -20.16 12.50 -0.25
N GLY A 112 -21.24 12.25 0.48
CA GLY A 112 -22.36 11.47 -0.04
C GLY A 112 -21.91 10.03 -0.35
N SER A 113 -22.04 9.60 -1.60
CA SER A 113 -21.55 8.31 -2.07
C SER A 113 -20.10 8.35 -2.56
N ALA A 114 -19.48 9.52 -2.74
CA ALA A 114 -18.12 9.60 -3.26
C ALA A 114 -17.09 9.34 -2.15
N PHE A 115 -16.14 8.45 -2.43
CA PHE A 115 -14.99 8.15 -1.57
C PHE A 115 -13.70 8.63 -2.23
N SER A 116 -12.82 9.23 -1.45
CA SER A 116 -11.43 9.51 -1.85
C SER A 116 -10.48 9.27 -0.69
N MET A 117 -9.32 8.68 -0.98
CA MET A 117 -8.21 8.55 -0.04
C MET A 117 -6.89 8.88 -0.73
N ALA A 118 -5.95 9.47 0.00
CA ALA A 118 -4.55 9.58 -0.39
C ALA A 118 -3.67 9.20 0.81
N ALA A 119 -2.75 8.27 0.60
CA ALA A 119 -1.63 7.99 1.49
C ALA A 119 -0.32 8.32 0.75
N ILE A 120 0.59 9.04 1.40
CA ILE A 120 1.91 9.37 0.85
C ILE A 120 2.90 9.19 1.97
N GLY A 121 4.00 8.51 1.69
CA GLY A 121 5.03 8.29 2.68
C GLY A 121 6.44 8.27 2.11
N ASN A 122 7.40 8.43 3.01
CA ASN A 122 8.82 8.26 2.77
C ASN A 122 9.38 7.29 3.81
N PHE A 123 10.30 6.45 3.38
CA PHE A 123 10.98 5.51 4.27
C PHE A 123 12.47 5.54 4.00
N VAL A 124 13.26 5.40 5.06
CA VAL A 124 14.71 5.30 5.01
C VAL A 124 15.12 4.19 5.95
N SER A 125 15.94 3.28 5.46
CA SER A 125 16.61 2.25 6.23
C SER A 125 18.11 2.28 5.91
N ALA A 126 18.89 1.45 6.59
CA ALA A 126 20.33 1.34 6.32
C ALA A 126 20.66 0.88 4.89
N GLN A 127 19.72 0.20 4.22
CA GLN A 127 19.95 -0.44 2.91
C GLN A 127 19.12 0.21 1.78
N TRP A 128 18.03 0.90 2.11
CA TRP A 128 17.10 1.39 1.12
C TRP A 128 16.44 2.68 1.56
N SER A 129 16.19 3.58 0.61
CA SER A 129 15.34 4.74 0.82
C SER A 129 14.32 4.82 -0.30
N GLY A 130 13.17 5.42 -0.01
CA GLY A 130 12.11 5.50 -0.99
C GLY A 130 10.91 6.30 -0.54
N SER A 131 9.94 6.32 -1.43
CA SER A 131 8.65 6.98 -1.23
C SER A 131 7.56 6.11 -1.81
N HIS A 132 6.37 6.22 -1.22
CA HIS A 132 5.18 5.56 -1.73
C HIS A 132 4.03 6.56 -1.80
N GLN A 133 3.11 6.32 -2.72
CA GLN A 133 1.87 7.05 -2.83
C GLN A 133 0.76 6.09 -3.26
N VAL A 134 -0.36 6.16 -2.55
CA VAL A 134 -1.59 5.43 -2.88
C VAL A 134 -2.71 6.45 -2.91
N VAL A 135 -3.45 6.49 -4.02
CA VAL A 135 -4.64 7.32 -4.19
C VAL A 135 -5.80 6.40 -4.52
N VAL A 136 -6.87 6.48 -3.74
CA VAL A 136 -8.09 5.72 -3.96
C VAL A 136 -9.21 6.69 -4.29
N THR A 137 -10.00 6.38 -5.30
CA THR A 137 -11.28 7.05 -5.57
C THR A 137 -12.34 6.00 -5.82
N GLY A 138 -13.60 6.26 -5.47
CA GLY A 138 -14.66 5.29 -5.70
C GLY A 138 -16.03 5.78 -5.32
N THR A 139 -17.01 4.90 -5.53
CA THR A 139 -18.42 5.16 -5.19
C THR A 139 -18.93 4.11 -4.23
N LEU A 140 -19.44 4.54 -3.08
CA LEU A 140 -20.09 3.72 -2.08
C LEU A 140 -21.59 3.59 -2.36
N ASP A 141 -22.16 2.42 -2.07
CA ASP A 141 -23.60 2.21 -2.05
C ASP A 141 -24.23 2.72 -0.73
N ALA A 142 -25.54 2.51 -0.56
CA ALA A 142 -26.26 2.91 0.65
C ALA A 142 -25.82 2.16 1.92
N ASN A 143 -25.10 1.03 1.77
CA ASN A 143 -24.56 0.25 2.87
C ASN A 143 -23.09 0.61 3.19
N GLY A 144 -22.49 1.55 2.45
CA GLY A 144 -21.08 1.91 2.58
C GLY A 144 -20.12 0.95 1.88
N ALA A 145 -20.60 0.06 1.01
CA ALA A 145 -19.77 -0.85 0.23
C ALA A 145 -19.39 -0.22 -1.12
N PHE A 146 -18.17 -0.48 -1.61
CA PHE A 146 -17.77 0.05 -2.92
C PHE A 146 -18.50 -0.67 -4.06
N THR A 147 -19.12 0.12 -4.92
CA THR A 147 -19.67 -0.32 -6.21
C THR A 147 -18.61 -0.36 -7.31
N GLU A 148 -17.63 0.53 -7.20
CA GLU A 148 -16.40 0.59 -8.00
C GLU A 148 -15.38 1.43 -7.23
N LYS A 149 -14.10 1.06 -7.33
CA LYS A 149 -12.99 1.91 -6.92
C LYS A 149 -11.83 1.83 -7.88
N THR A 150 -11.09 2.92 -7.96
CA THR A 150 -9.79 3.02 -8.64
C THR A 150 -8.73 3.28 -7.58
N ILE A 151 -7.69 2.45 -7.56
CA ILE A 151 -6.52 2.57 -6.71
C ILE A 151 -5.33 2.85 -7.63
N SER A 152 -4.72 4.02 -7.50
CA SER A 152 -3.47 4.37 -8.16
C SER A 152 -2.34 4.30 -7.15
N MET A 153 -1.30 3.54 -7.49
CA MET A 153 -0.11 3.37 -6.66
C MET A 153 1.11 3.89 -7.39
N LYS A 154 2.02 4.49 -6.64
CA LYS A 154 3.37 4.83 -7.07
C LYS A 154 4.34 4.42 -5.98
N ASN A 155 5.45 3.82 -6.38
CA ASN A 155 6.58 3.59 -5.49
C ASN A 155 7.85 4.09 -6.16
N THR A 156 8.74 4.65 -5.36
CA THR A 156 10.11 4.93 -5.74
C THR A 156 11.03 4.42 -4.66
N GLY A 157 12.20 3.95 -5.04
CA GLY A 157 13.23 3.63 -4.09
C GLY A 157 14.58 3.43 -4.73
N GLY A 158 15.60 3.41 -3.89
CA GLY A 158 16.94 3.09 -4.30
C GLY A 158 17.80 2.68 -3.10
N ALA A 159 18.90 2.02 -3.41
CA ALA A 159 19.86 1.63 -2.40
C ALA A 159 20.48 2.88 -1.75
N THR A 160 20.75 2.76 -0.46
CA THR A 160 21.52 3.74 0.30
C THR A 160 22.98 3.28 0.38
N GLY A 161 23.93 4.10 -0.07
CA GLY A 161 25.37 3.77 -0.04
C GLY A 161 26.00 3.71 -1.43
N ASP A 162 26.93 2.77 -1.62
CA ASP A 162 27.74 2.64 -2.86
C ASP A 162 27.00 1.93 -4.01
N ASP A 163 25.88 1.26 -3.73
CA ASP A 163 25.04 0.62 -4.73
C ASP A 163 24.15 1.63 -5.47
N SER A 164 24.05 1.50 -6.79
CA SER A 164 23.22 2.37 -7.63
C SER A 164 21.86 1.77 -7.97
N ASN A 165 21.30 0.96 -7.07
CA ASN A 165 20.00 0.32 -7.30
C ASN A 165 18.91 1.37 -7.32
N THR A 166 18.03 1.32 -8.32
CA THR A 166 16.83 2.15 -8.38
C THR A 166 15.63 1.27 -8.69
N ASN A 167 14.46 1.64 -8.18
CA ASN A 167 13.19 1.00 -8.47
C ASN A 167 12.10 2.06 -8.50
N TRP A 168 11.33 2.11 -9.57
CA TRP A 168 10.16 2.95 -9.72
C TRP A 168 9.01 2.08 -10.19
N GLN A 169 7.82 2.36 -9.67
CA GLN A 169 6.62 1.63 -9.98
C GLN A 169 5.46 2.60 -10.10
N GLU A 170 4.58 2.35 -11.06
CA GLU A 170 3.27 2.96 -11.12
C GLU A 170 2.25 1.90 -11.54
N ALA A 171 1.14 1.83 -10.83
CA ALA A 171 0.06 0.90 -11.14
C ALA A 171 -1.28 1.56 -10.90
N THR A 172 -2.27 1.20 -11.69
CA THR A 172 -3.68 1.53 -11.45
C THR A 172 -4.48 0.24 -11.45
N LEU A 173 -5.20 0.01 -10.37
CA LEU A 173 -6.15 -1.08 -10.19
C LEU A 173 -7.56 -0.50 -10.17
N VAL A 174 -8.41 -0.91 -11.11
CA VAL A 174 -9.86 -0.66 -11.05
C VAL A 174 -10.51 -1.92 -10.54
N GLN A 175 -11.30 -1.81 -9.49
CA GLN A 175 -11.96 -2.93 -8.83
C GLN A 175 -13.47 -2.68 -8.75
N THR A 176 -14.23 -3.70 -9.14
CA THR A 176 -15.67 -3.82 -8.95
C THR A 176 -15.95 -5.02 -8.04
N PRO A 177 -17.20 -5.24 -7.58
CA PRO A 177 -17.55 -6.40 -6.76
C PRO A 177 -17.22 -7.76 -7.39
N SER A 178 -17.19 -7.86 -8.73
CA SER A 178 -17.01 -9.13 -9.45
C SER A 178 -15.72 -9.23 -10.25
N ALA A 179 -14.98 -8.14 -10.43
CA ALA A 179 -13.83 -8.12 -11.32
C ALA A 179 -12.83 -7.02 -10.96
N PHE A 180 -11.62 -7.17 -11.45
CA PHE A 180 -10.60 -6.14 -11.39
C PHE A 180 -9.83 -6.03 -12.71
N THR A 181 -9.28 -4.85 -12.94
CA THR A 181 -8.31 -4.57 -14.01
C THR A 181 -7.10 -3.90 -13.39
N ILE A 182 -5.90 -4.39 -13.68
CA ILE A 182 -4.65 -3.79 -13.26
C ILE A 182 -3.84 -3.37 -14.49
N SER A 183 -3.32 -2.16 -14.48
CA SER A 183 -2.41 -1.66 -15.51
C SER A 183 -1.27 -0.92 -14.84
N GLY A 184 -0.03 -1.30 -15.12
CA GLY A 184 1.10 -0.67 -14.48
C GLY A 184 2.44 -1.07 -15.07
N TYR A 185 3.49 -0.50 -14.50
CA TYR A 185 4.85 -0.87 -14.79
C TYR A 185 5.74 -0.76 -13.55
N GLN A 186 6.85 -1.48 -13.62
CA GLN A 186 7.96 -1.38 -12.69
C GLN A 186 9.25 -1.25 -13.50
N LYS A 187 10.14 -0.37 -13.10
CA LYS A 187 11.38 -0.09 -13.81
C LYS A 187 12.48 0.24 -12.84
N GLY A 188 13.70 -0.18 -13.14
CA GLY A 188 14.82 0.15 -12.29
C GLY A 188 16.17 -0.26 -12.84
N THR A 189 17.18 0.01 -12.02
CA THR A 189 18.56 -0.41 -12.23
C THR A 189 19.04 -1.22 -11.06
N TYR A 190 19.98 -2.11 -11.29
CA TYR A 190 20.70 -2.77 -10.22
C TYR A 190 22.20 -2.73 -10.50
N SER A 191 22.98 -2.67 -9.43
CA SER A 191 24.44 -2.73 -9.41
C SER A 191 24.83 -3.42 -8.09
N ASN A 192 25.24 -4.68 -8.16
CA ASN A 192 25.73 -5.42 -7.00
C ASN A 192 26.92 -6.30 -7.40
N GLU A 193 28.04 -6.17 -6.71
CA GLU A 193 29.24 -7.01 -6.86
C GLU A 193 29.72 -7.17 -8.32
N GLY A 194 29.65 -6.10 -9.11
CA GLY A 194 30.06 -6.09 -10.53
C GLY A 194 29.01 -6.63 -11.51
N ASN A 195 27.82 -7.01 -11.02
CA ASN A 195 26.63 -7.22 -11.83
C ASN A 195 25.85 -5.91 -11.95
N ILE A 196 25.74 -5.38 -13.16
CA ILE A 196 25.03 -4.13 -13.45
C ILE A 196 23.95 -4.42 -14.48
N GLY A 197 22.79 -3.81 -14.34
CA GLY A 197 21.73 -3.96 -15.32
C GLY A 197 20.52 -3.09 -15.06
N SER A 198 19.49 -3.31 -15.86
CA SER A 198 18.22 -2.62 -15.76
C SER A 198 17.06 -3.54 -16.08
N TYR A 199 15.89 -3.20 -15.59
CA TYR A 199 14.65 -3.91 -15.88
C TYR A 199 13.53 -2.91 -16.14
N GLU A 200 12.60 -3.29 -17.00
CA GLU A 200 11.32 -2.64 -17.24
C GLU A 200 10.28 -3.74 -17.43
N GLN A 201 9.29 -3.79 -16.55
CA GLN A 201 8.20 -4.75 -16.58
C GLN A 201 6.92 -3.95 -16.71
N LYS A 202 6.15 -4.17 -17.76
CA LYS A 202 4.85 -3.53 -17.98
C LYS A 202 3.79 -4.61 -18.02
N ALA A 203 2.63 -4.32 -17.46
CA ALA A 203 1.55 -5.29 -17.37
C ALA A 203 0.19 -4.61 -17.57
N TYR A 204 -0.70 -5.32 -18.25
CA TYR A 204 -2.14 -5.11 -18.20
C TYR A 204 -2.80 -6.45 -17.86
N GLY A 205 -3.58 -6.51 -16.80
CA GLY A 205 -4.25 -7.73 -16.37
C GLY A 205 -5.71 -7.50 -16.03
N GLU A 206 -6.48 -8.57 -16.14
CA GLU A 206 -7.88 -8.64 -15.76
C GLU A 206 -8.14 -9.93 -15.00
N GLY A 207 -9.05 -9.87 -14.04
CA GLY A 207 -9.44 -11.06 -13.32
C GLY A 207 -10.73 -10.88 -12.53
N GLU A 208 -11.19 -11.99 -11.98
CA GLU A 208 -12.37 -12.09 -11.15
C GLU A 208 -12.08 -11.69 -9.70
N MET A 209 -13.04 -11.02 -9.08
CA MET A 209 -13.10 -10.87 -7.62
C MET A 209 -14.14 -11.85 -7.09
N LEU A 210 -13.72 -12.76 -6.21
CA LEU A 210 -14.57 -13.74 -5.54
C LEU A 210 -14.88 -13.25 -4.13
N GLY A 211 -16.17 -13.19 -3.77
CA GLY A 211 -16.58 -12.84 -2.42
C GLY A 211 -18.05 -12.46 -2.31
N ASP A 212 -18.52 -12.32 -1.07
CA ASP A 212 -19.88 -11.84 -0.82
C ASP A 212 -19.96 -10.36 -1.20
N THR A 213 -21.01 -9.98 -1.93
CA THR A 213 -21.29 -8.61 -2.39
C THR A 213 -21.42 -7.59 -1.23
N SER A 214 -21.39 -8.04 0.02
CA SER A 214 -21.36 -7.25 1.25
C SER A 214 -19.99 -7.18 1.96
N ALA A 215 -18.92 -7.77 1.40
CA ALA A 215 -17.70 -8.04 2.16
C ALA A 215 -16.70 -6.87 2.21
N VAL A 216 -16.09 -6.71 3.39
CA VAL A 216 -14.88 -5.92 3.63
C VAL A 216 -13.84 -6.28 2.56
N ILE A 217 -13.35 -5.29 1.81
CA ILE A 217 -12.62 -5.50 0.56
C ILE A 217 -11.29 -6.26 0.75
N THR A 218 -10.67 -6.16 1.92
CA THR A 218 -9.47 -6.94 2.27
C THR A 218 -9.71 -8.45 2.26
N ASN A 219 -10.98 -8.89 2.32
CA ASN A 219 -11.38 -10.30 2.35
C ASN A 219 -11.93 -10.80 1.00
N LEU A 220 -11.89 -9.99 -0.07
CA LEU A 220 -12.25 -10.46 -1.40
C LEU A 220 -11.11 -11.34 -1.94
N ALA A 221 -11.41 -12.60 -2.21
CA ALA A 221 -10.48 -13.53 -2.83
C ALA A 221 -10.33 -13.19 -4.32
N MET A 222 -9.15 -13.44 -4.89
CA MET A 222 -8.95 -13.32 -6.33
C MET A 222 -9.36 -14.64 -7.00
N GLY A 223 -10.20 -14.54 -8.03
CA GLY A 223 -10.57 -15.67 -8.86
C GLY A 223 -9.66 -15.80 -10.08
N ASP A 224 -10.21 -16.37 -11.14
CA ASP A 224 -9.50 -16.56 -12.41
C ASP A 224 -9.05 -15.23 -13.01
N GLY A 225 -7.94 -15.22 -13.71
CA GLY A 225 -7.52 -14.03 -14.45
C GLY A 225 -6.34 -14.25 -15.37
N ALA A 226 -5.98 -13.19 -16.08
CA ALA A 226 -4.89 -13.17 -17.02
C ALA A 226 -4.16 -11.82 -17.02
N VAL A 227 -2.91 -11.84 -17.45
CA VAL A 227 -2.07 -10.65 -17.58
C VAL A 227 -1.27 -10.72 -18.88
N ASN A 228 -1.31 -9.64 -19.65
CA ASN A 228 -0.45 -9.37 -20.78
C ASN A 228 0.73 -8.53 -20.32
N VAL A 229 1.95 -9.02 -20.53
CA VAL A 229 3.17 -8.40 -20.04
C VAL A 229 4.20 -8.14 -21.14
N ASP A 230 4.93 -7.04 -20.98
CA ASP A 230 6.09 -6.69 -21.78
C ASP A 230 7.26 -6.50 -20.82
N LEU A 231 8.23 -7.41 -20.91
CA LEU A 231 9.36 -7.49 -19.99
C LEU A 231 10.64 -7.19 -20.76
N GLN A 232 11.43 -6.26 -20.24
CA GLN A 232 12.75 -5.93 -20.73
C GLN A 232 13.74 -6.01 -19.59
N TYR A 233 14.86 -6.67 -19.83
CA TYR A 233 15.92 -6.86 -18.86
C TYR A 233 17.28 -6.80 -19.53
N THR A 234 18.21 -6.05 -18.95
CA THR A 234 19.60 -5.98 -19.39
C THR A 234 20.51 -6.37 -18.24
N TRP A 235 21.62 -7.06 -18.54
CA TRP A 235 22.64 -7.40 -17.57
C TRP A 235 24.05 -7.26 -18.16
N SER A 236 25.00 -6.99 -17.28
CA SER A 236 26.43 -6.96 -17.55
C SER A 236 27.17 -7.42 -16.30
N ASN A 237 28.02 -8.43 -16.44
CA ASN A 237 28.83 -8.99 -15.37
C ASN A 237 30.21 -9.43 -15.91
N PRO A 238 31.14 -9.92 -15.06
CA PRO A 238 32.46 -10.36 -15.52
C PRO A 238 32.45 -11.50 -16.56
N LEU A 239 31.34 -12.22 -16.70
CA LEU A 239 31.19 -13.34 -17.65
C LEU A 239 30.57 -12.91 -18.98
N GLY A 240 29.98 -11.71 -19.07
CA GLY A 240 29.40 -11.18 -20.29
C GLY A 240 28.27 -10.18 -20.06
N SER A 241 27.64 -9.77 -21.16
CA SER A 241 26.45 -8.90 -21.14
C SER A 241 25.36 -9.46 -22.03
N GLY A 242 24.12 -9.08 -21.78
CA GLY A 242 23.00 -9.49 -22.60
C GLY A 242 21.73 -8.69 -22.35
N THR A 243 20.72 -9.01 -23.15
CA THR A 243 19.38 -8.42 -23.09
C THR A 243 18.35 -9.53 -23.26
N TYR A 244 17.29 -9.47 -22.48
CA TYR A 244 16.12 -10.32 -22.53
C TYR A 244 14.92 -9.40 -22.75
N ASP A 245 14.20 -9.62 -23.85
CA ASP A 245 13.08 -8.77 -24.30
C ASP A 245 11.99 -9.69 -24.91
N PRO A 246 11.30 -10.51 -24.11
CA PRO A 246 10.10 -11.19 -24.56
C PRO A 246 9.01 -10.15 -24.84
N SER A 247 8.74 -9.94 -26.13
CA SER A 247 7.62 -9.11 -26.56
C SER A 247 6.29 -9.71 -26.09
N ALA A 248 5.43 -8.90 -25.45
CA ALA A 248 4.01 -9.14 -25.16
C ALA A 248 3.61 -10.63 -24.99
N GLU A 249 3.76 -11.16 -23.77
CA GLU A 249 3.31 -12.51 -23.42
C GLU A 249 2.07 -12.46 -22.52
N VAL A 250 1.10 -13.35 -22.77
CA VAL A 250 -0.10 -13.45 -21.93
C VAL A 250 -0.03 -14.68 -21.04
N PHE A 251 -0.10 -14.46 -19.73
CA PHE A 251 -0.13 -15.48 -18.69
C PHE A 251 -1.52 -15.53 -18.06
N ALA A 252 -2.01 -16.73 -17.73
CA ALA A 252 -3.29 -16.93 -17.06
C ALA A 252 -3.15 -17.81 -15.81
N TRP A 253 -4.03 -17.61 -14.85
CA TRP A 253 -4.11 -18.42 -13.62
C TRP A 253 -5.56 -18.82 -13.31
N LEU A 254 -5.71 -19.90 -12.54
CA LEU A 254 -7.00 -20.32 -11.99
C LEU A 254 -7.09 -20.07 -10.48
N GLY A 255 -8.15 -19.36 -10.09
CA GLY A 255 -8.59 -19.18 -8.70
C GLY A 255 -7.49 -18.85 -7.69
N ASP A 256 -7.72 -19.32 -6.46
CA ASP A 256 -6.85 -19.21 -5.29
C ASP A 256 -5.61 -20.11 -5.34
N THR A 257 -5.52 -21.02 -6.31
CA THR A 257 -4.42 -21.99 -6.43
C THR A 257 -3.20 -21.47 -7.18
N LEU A 258 -3.31 -20.33 -7.87
CA LEU A 258 -2.25 -19.68 -8.67
C LEU A 258 -1.60 -20.60 -9.72
N ALA A 259 -2.21 -21.74 -10.02
CA ALA A 259 -1.68 -22.68 -10.99
C ALA A 259 -1.68 -22.01 -12.36
N ALA A 260 -0.49 -21.89 -12.96
CA ALA A 260 -0.36 -21.41 -14.32
C ALA A 260 -1.16 -22.35 -15.23
N VAL A 261 -2.11 -21.79 -15.96
CA VAL A 261 -2.89 -22.55 -16.93
C VAL A 261 -2.55 -22.15 -18.34
N ASN A 262 -2.72 -23.10 -19.25
CA ASN A 262 -2.59 -22.82 -20.66
C ASN A 262 -3.68 -21.78 -21.03
N PRO A 263 -3.33 -20.67 -21.69
CA PRO A 263 -4.23 -19.57 -22.05
C PRO A 263 -5.40 -19.93 -23.02
N THR A 264 -5.84 -21.18 -23.06
CA THR A 264 -6.82 -21.72 -24.01
C THR A 264 -8.14 -22.14 -23.35
N SER A 265 -8.33 -21.86 -22.05
CA SER A 265 -9.62 -22.07 -21.38
C SER A 265 -10.59 -20.92 -21.70
N ASP A 266 -11.89 -21.24 -21.84
CA ASP A 266 -13.01 -20.37 -22.25
C ASP A 266 -13.32 -19.18 -21.29
N SER A 267 -12.34 -18.66 -20.54
CA SER A 267 -12.51 -17.51 -19.65
C SER A 267 -12.44 -16.19 -20.43
N SER A 268 -13.42 -15.31 -20.21
CA SER A 268 -13.46 -13.97 -20.82
C SER A 268 -12.27 -13.10 -20.43
N PHE A 269 -11.65 -13.35 -19.28
CA PHE A 269 -10.51 -12.55 -18.79
C PHE A 269 -9.26 -12.73 -19.65
N TYR A 270 -9.06 -13.91 -20.25
CA TYR A 270 -7.90 -14.14 -21.11
C TYR A 270 -7.94 -13.25 -22.36
N ALA A 271 -9.05 -13.30 -23.09
CA ALA A 271 -9.22 -12.50 -24.31
C ALA A 271 -9.15 -11.00 -24.00
N ALA A 272 -9.67 -10.58 -22.85
CA ALA A 272 -9.65 -9.20 -22.42
C ALA A 272 -8.25 -8.71 -22.03
N ALA A 273 -7.48 -9.50 -21.25
CA ALA A 273 -6.08 -9.18 -20.96
C ALA A 273 -5.22 -9.12 -22.23
N ALA A 274 -5.40 -10.06 -23.16
CA ALA A 274 -4.69 -10.08 -24.44
C ALA A 274 -5.03 -8.88 -25.35
N ALA A 275 -6.29 -8.41 -25.31
CA ALA A 275 -6.73 -7.21 -26.02
C ALA A 275 -6.38 -5.90 -25.29
N GLY A 276 -6.01 -5.99 -24.02
CA GLY A 276 -5.64 -4.88 -23.16
C GLY A 276 -4.41 -4.14 -23.65
N THR A 277 -4.36 -2.83 -23.34
CA THR A 277 -3.22 -1.99 -23.73
C THR A 277 -2.18 -1.99 -22.61
N ILE A 278 -1.01 -2.54 -22.90
CA ILE A 278 0.15 -2.43 -22.02
C ILE A 278 0.53 -0.94 -21.88
N PRO A 279 0.71 -0.42 -20.66
CA PRO A 279 1.01 0.99 -20.46
C PRO A 279 2.42 1.34 -20.96
N THR A 280 2.64 2.62 -21.25
CA THR A 280 4.00 3.13 -21.48
C THR A 280 4.66 3.42 -20.14
N ALA A 281 5.85 2.87 -19.91
CA ALA A 281 6.63 3.18 -18.72
C ALA A 281 7.14 4.63 -18.78
N ALA A 282 6.88 5.41 -17.73
CA ALA A 282 7.44 6.75 -17.64
C ALA A 282 8.96 6.70 -17.42
N SER A 283 9.66 7.75 -17.83
CA SER A 283 11.10 7.89 -17.63
C SER A 283 11.50 8.21 -16.19
N SER A 284 10.53 8.54 -15.33
CA SER A 284 10.70 8.75 -13.89
C SER A 284 9.34 8.77 -13.21
N VAL A 285 9.34 8.51 -11.90
CA VAL A 285 8.19 8.69 -11.01
C VAL A 285 8.61 9.68 -9.93
N SER A 286 7.78 10.67 -9.64
CA SER A 286 8.02 11.65 -8.57
C SER A 286 6.89 11.56 -7.57
N ILE A 287 7.27 11.42 -6.29
CA ILE A 287 6.37 11.37 -5.15
C ILE A 287 6.86 12.44 -4.18
N SER A 288 5.98 13.32 -3.76
CA SER A 288 6.28 14.39 -2.82
C SER A 288 5.01 14.87 -2.15
N PHE A 289 5.12 15.30 -0.89
CA PHE A 289 4.04 16.04 -0.24
C PHE A 289 3.81 17.39 -0.95
N THR A 290 2.55 17.72 -1.18
CA THR A 290 2.15 19.09 -1.52
C THR A 290 2.15 19.97 -0.26
N ALA A 291 2.10 21.29 -0.42
CA ALA A 291 2.06 22.22 0.72
C ALA A 291 0.86 21.99 1.69
N ALA A 292 -0.26 21.45 1.19
CA ALA A 292 -1.42 21.11 2.03
C ALA A 292 -1.24 19.78 2.78
N GLN A 293 -0.24 18.98 2.40
CA GLN A 293 0.08 17.66 2.94
C GLN A 293 1.34 17.69 3.81
N THR A 294 1.97 18.85 3.97
CA THR A 294 3.14 19.05 4.82
C THR A 294 2.78 19.57 6.19
N TRP A 295 3.40 19.02 7.22
CA TRP A 295 3.39 19.50 8.60
C TRP A 295 4.83 19.71 9.09
N ASP A 296 5.06 20.83 9.75
CA ASP A 296 6.34 21.11 10.41
C ASP A 296 6.43 20.31 11.72
N CYS A 297 7.25 19.27 11.72
CA CYS A 297 7.44 18.40 12.87
C CYS A 297 8.19 19.06 14.05
N SER A 298 8.70 20.29 13.86
CA SER A 298 9.28 21.11 14.93
C SER A 298 8.23 21.85 15.77
N ASP A 299 6.95 21.78 15.39
CA ASP A 299 5.86 22.40 16.14
C ASP A 299 5.72 21.79 17.55
N ASP A 300 5.83 22.63 18.57
CA ASP A 300 5.87 22.26 20.00
C ASP A 300 4.47 22.24 20.65
N GLU A 301 3.41 22.52 19.92
CA GLU A 301 2.02 22.51 20.45
C GLU A 301 1.43 21.11 20.69
N ALA A 302 2.26 20.07 20.67
CA ALA A 302 1.83 18.69 20.86
C ALA A 302 1.43 18.40 22.31
N VAL A 303 0.23 17.85 22.50
CA VAL A 303 -0.17 17.29 23.78
C VAL A 303 0.53 15.94 23.92
N ALA A 304 1.38 15.80 24.95
CA ALA A 304 1.92 14.50 25.29
C ALA A 304 0.78 13.62 25.82
N VAL A 305 0.41 12.60 25.05
CA VAL A 305 -0.53 11.58 25.46
C VAL A 305 0.28 10.30 25.56
N ASP A 306 0.53 9.82 26.78
CA ASP A 306 1.10 8.50 26.97
C ASP A 306 0.05 7.48 26.53
N LEU A 307 0.32 6.80 25.41
CA LEU A 307 -0.50 5.69 24.99
C LEU A 307 -0.35 4.58 26.05
N PRO A 308 -1.46 4.04 26.57
CA PRO A 308 -1.36 2.98 27.56
C PRO A 308 -0.76 1.72 26.94
N GLU A 309 -0.13 0.90 27.75
CA GLU A 309 0.31 -0.45 27.35
C GLU A 309 -0.92 -1.31 27.01
N ILE A 310 -1.38 -1.28 25.77
CA ILE A 310 -2.15 -2.37 25.16
C ILE A 310 -1.15 -3.26 24.44
N SER A 311 -1.24 -4.57 24.65
CA SER A 311 -0.40 -5.51 23.92
C SER A 311 -0.75 -5.49 22.42
N GLY A 312 0.25 -5.57 21.54
CA GLY A 312 0.01 -5.63 20.09
C GLY A 312 -0.99 -6.74 19.70
N SER A 313 -1.03 -7.85 20.45
CA SER A 313 -2.00 -8.93 20.22
C SER A 313 -3.45 -8.57 20.52
N GLU A 314 -3.72 -7.65 21.46
CA GLU A 314 -5.08 -7.18 21.74
C GLU A 314 -5.57 -6.21 20.65
N MET A 315 -4.69 -5.32 20.17
CA MET A 315 -4.98 -4.45 19.03
C MET A 315 -5.21 -5.25 17.75
N ASP A 316 -4.34 -6.21 17.45
CA ASP A 316 -4.47 -7.07 16.27
C ASP A 316 -5.75 -7.91 16.30
N ALA A 317 -6.16 -8.39 17.48
CA ALA A 317 -7.44 -9.07 17.63
C ALA A 317 -8.64 -8.15 17.33
N ALA A 318 -8.63 -6.92 17.86
CA ALA A 318 -9.71 -5.96 17.69
C ALA A 318 -9.90 -5.50 16.24
N CYS A 319 -8.80 -5.39 15.49
CA CYS A 319 -8.82 -4.94 14.09
C CYS A 319 -8.56 -6.04 13.06
N SER A 320 -8.59 -7.31 13.49
CA SER A 320 -8.33 -8.49 12.67
C SER A 320 -9.15 -8.58 11.38
N GLN A 321 -10.34 -8.00 11.33
CA GLN A 321 -11.20 -7.94 10.13
C GLN A 321 -10.57 -7.16 8.96
N TYR A 322 -9.62 -6.27 9.24
CA TYR A 322 -8.86 -5.52 8.24
C TYR A 322 -7.55 -6.23 7.83
N GLY A 323 -7.31 -7.43 8.36
CA GLY A 323 -6.10 -8.23 8.10
C GLY A 323 -4.91 -7.83 8.99
N SER A 324 -3.91 -8.71 9.06
CA SER A 324 -2.62 -8.38 9.66
C SER A 324 -1.81 -7.50 8.71
N MET A 325 -1.00 -6.56 9.24
CA MET A 325 -0.03 -5.79 8.44
C MET A 325 0.99 -6.65 7.68
N SER A 326 0.99 -7.97 7.89
CA SER A 326 1.79 -8.88 7.08
C SER A 326 1.29 -8.84 5.64
N ARG A 327 2.03 -8.09 4.83
CA ARG A 327 2.08 -8.26 3.39
C ARG A 327 2.46 -9.71 3.17
N GLY A 328 1.47 -10.59 3.05
CA GLY A 328 1.67 -11.98 2.67
C GLY A 328 2.16 -11.97 1.23
N TRP A 329 3.44 -11.65 1.07
CA TRP A 329 4.17 -11.57 -0.17
C TRP A 329 4.50 -12.99 -0.57
N ILE A 330 4.04 -13.39 -1.75
CA ILE A 330 4.42 -14.67 -2.31
C ILE A 330 5.79 -14.46 -2.93
N ASP A 331 6.79 -15.18 -2.43
CA ASP A 331 8.09 -15.23 -3.10
C ASP A 331 7.93 -15.96 -4.44
N CYS A 332 7.74 -15.17 -5.50
CA CYS A 332 7.52 -15.66 -6.85
C CYS A 332 8.75 -16.38 -7.42
N TYR A 333 9.93 -16.22 -6.81
CA TYR A 333 11.15 -16.94 -7.21
C TYR A 333 11.17 -18.37 -6.65
N SER A 334 10.87 -18.56 -5.36
CA SER A 334 10.87 -19.91 -4.75
C SER A 334 9.63 -20.74 -5.13
N THR A 335 8.50 -20.09 -5.44
CA THR A 335 7.26 -20.78 -5.82
C THR A 335 7.30 -21.36 -7.25
N ILE A 336 8.24 -20.90 -8.09
CA ILE A 336 8.36 -21.31 -9.51
C ILE A 336 9.64 -22.11 -9.77
N GLN A 337 10.53 -22.29 -8.80
CA GLN A 337 11.58 -23.30 -8.96
C GLN A 337 10.89 -24.67 -9.10
N PRO A 338 11.06 -25.38 -10.24
CA PRO A 338 10.87 -26.81 -10.20
C PRO A 338 11.88 -27.34 -9.18
N GLU A 339 11.46 -28.25 -8.32
CA GLU A 339 12.41 -29.02 -7.52
C GLU A 339 13.45 -29.65 -8.48
N GLY A 340 14.64 -29.04 -8.54
CA GLY A 340 15.82 -29.54 -9.26
C GLY A 340 16.17 -28.80 -10.54
N GLU A 341 17.14 -27.89 -10.43
CA GLU A 341 18.37 -27.88 -11.27
C GLU A 341 19.60 -27.67 -10.38
#